data_AF-A0A4S8MJL0-F1
#
_entry.id   AF-A0A4S8MJL0-F1
#
_cell.length_a   1.000
_cell.length_b   1.000
_cell.length_c   1.000
_cell.angle_alpha   90.00
_cell.angle_beta   90.00
_cell.angle_gamma   90.00
#
_symmetry.space_group_name_H-M   'P 1'
#
loop_
_entity.id
_entity.type
_entity.pdbx_description
1 polymer ?
#
loop_
_entity_poly.entity_id
_entity_poly.type
_entity_poly.pdbx_seq_one_letter_code
_entity_poly.pdbx_strand_id
1 'polypeptide(L)'
;DVDIQMAYVEQQRLDGYDAMVRHALRRKEVFDKRVLAKHPREVIFRNGQLVQIYRSDLNYTFKTERKLLPKWSEPKRVVER
;
A
#
# COMPACT_ATOMS: atom_id res chain seq x y z
N ASP A 1 -0.62 -0.01 -43.13
CA ASP A 1 -1.84 0.06 -42.32
C ASP A 1 -1.67 -0.68 -40.99
N VAL A 2 -1.30 -1.97 -41.01
CA VAL A 2 -0.99 -2.75 -39.79
C VAL A 2 0.09 -2.11 -38.92
N ASP A 3 1.17 -1.57 -39.50
CA ASP A 3 2.24 -0.92 -38.73
C ASP A 3 1.79 0.33 -37.96
N ILE A 4 0.82 1.07 -38.52
CA ILE A 4 0.25 2.25 -37.88
C ILE A 4 -0.62 1.83 -36.69
N GLN A 5 -1.40 0.76 -36.85
CA GLN A 5 -2.21 0.20 -35.77
C GLN A 5 -1.34 -0.37 -34.65
N MET A 6 -0.22 -1.05 -34.98
CA MET A 6 0.73 -1.55 -33.98
C MET A 6 1.40 -0.40 -33.20
N ALA A 7 1.83 0.65 -33.89
CA ALA A 7 2.41 1.83 -33.25
C ALA A 7 1.41 2.51 -32.29
N TYR A 8 0.13 2.61 -32.68
CA TYR A 8 -0.92 3.19 -31.85
C TYR A 8 -1.20 2.36 -30.59
N VAL A 9 -1.21 1.02 -30.70
CA VAL A 9 -1.37 0.11 -29.55
C VAL A 9 -0.21 0.24 -28.57
N GLU A 10 1.03 0.32 -29.05
CA GLU A 10 2.20 0.53 -28.21
C GLU A 10 2.15 1.88 -27.48
N GLN A 11 1.74 2.95 -28.17
CA GLN A 11 1.53 4.26 -27.54
C GLN A 11 0.47 4.19 -26.44
N GLN A 12 -0.68 3.55 -26.70
CA GLN A 12 -1.75 3.43 -25.71
C GLN A 12 -1.32 2.63 -24.47
N ARG A 13 -0.45 1.63 -24.62
CA ARG A 13 0.14 0.88 -23.50
C ARG A 13 1.04 1.76 -22.64
N LEU A 14 1.89 2.56 -23.28
CA LEU A 14 2.79 3.50 -22.59
C LEU A 14 1.99 4.57 -21.84
N ASP A 15 0.99 5.16 -22.50
CA ASP A 15 0.12 6.18 -21.92
C ASP A 15 -0.69 5.61 -20.73
N GLY A 16 -1.20 4.38 -20.86
CA GLY A 16 -1.90 3.69 -19.79
C GLY A 16 -0.99 3.42 -18.57
N TYR A 17 0.24 2.97 -18.81
CA TYR A 17 1.22 2.74 -17.74
C TYR A 17 1.61 4.06 -17.04
N ASP A 18 1.90 5.10 -17.80
CA ASP A 18 2.21 6.43 -17.24
C ASP A 18 1.05 6.98 -16.41
N ALA A 19 -0.20 6.82 -16.87
CA ALA A 19 -1.38 7.19 -16.08
C ALA A 19 -1.46 6.41 -14.76
N MET A 20 -1.16 5.10 -14.76
CA MET A 20 -1.11 4.28 -13.54
C MET A 20 -0.03 4.76 -12.58
N VAL A 21 1.18 5.06 -13.08
CA VAL A 21 2.30 5.56 -12.27
C VAL A 21 1.94 6.92 -11.66
N ARG A 22 1.41 7.86 -12.46
CA ARG A 22 0.96 9.18 -11.96
C ARG A 22 -0.12 9.05 -10.91
N HIS A 23 -1.06 8.13 -11.08
CA HIS A 23 -2.08 7.85 -10.08
C HIS A 23 -1.48 7.29 -8.78
N ALA A 24 -0.53 6.35 -8.88
CA ALA A 24 0.16 5.80 -7.73
C ALA A 24 0.96 6.86 -6.97
N LEU A 25 1.70 7.72 -7.68
CA LEU A 25 2.44 8.85 -7.10
C LEU A 25 1.50 9.81 -6.36
N ARG A 26 0.37 10.18 -6.96
CA ARG A 26 -0.64 11.05 -6.32
C ARG A 26 -1.18 10.43 -5.03
N ARG A 27 -1.49 9.14 -5.02
CA ARG A 27 -1.96 8.45 -3.80
C ARG A 27 -0.88 8.40 -2.72
N LYS A 28 0.39 8.18 -3.10
CA LYS A 28 1.53 8.24 -2.18
C LYS A 28 1.65 9.62 -1.54
N GLU A 29 1.60 10.67 -2.34
CA GLU A 29 1.70 12.05 -1.83
C GLU A 29 0.57 12.38 -0.83
N VAL A 30 -0.67 11.97 -1.13
CA VAL A 30 -1.80 12.14 -0.20
C VAL A 30 -1.60 11.33 1.08
N PHE A 31 -1.09 10.11 0.98
CA PHE A 31 -0.78 9.28 2.14
C PHE A 31 0.30 9.94 3.02
N ASP A 32 1.41 10.36 2.42
CA ASP A 32 2.53 11.00 3.13
C ASP A 32 2.07 12.27 3.85
N LYS A 33 1.28 13.13 3.19
CA LYS A 33 0.68 14.31 3.83
C LYS A 33 -0.17 13.94 5.05
N ARG A 34 -0.96 12.87 4.98
CA ARG A 34 -1.80 12.40 6.10
C ARG A 34 -0.97 11.82 7.24
N VAL A 35 0.11 11.10 6.94
CA VAL A 35 1.04 10.58 7.96
C VAL A 35 1.73 11.74 8.69
N LEU A 36 2.25 12.72 7.95
CA LEU A 36 2.93 13.88 8.53
C LEU A 36 1.99 14.75 9.38
N ALA A 37 0.72 14.85 9.01
CA ALA A 37 -0.28 15.60 9.77
C ALA A 37 -0.75 14.89 11.06
N LYS A 38 -0.58 13.57 11.17
CA LYS A 38 -1.04 12.79 12.32
C LYS A 38 0.08 12.65 13.36
N HIS A 39 -0.26 12.69 14.64
CA HIS A 39 0.63 12.27 15.73
C HIS A 39 0.30 10.83 16.17
N PRO A 40 1.31 9.97 16.41
CA PRO A 40 2.73 10.14 16.06
C PRO A 40 2.90 10.14 14.52
N ARG A 41 3.90 10.89 14.04
CA ARG A 41 4.19 11.13 12.62
C ARG A 41 4.75 9.87 11.94
N GLU A 42 5.88 9.97 11.27
CA GLU A 42 6.63 8.81 10.81
C GLU A 42 7.12 7.97 11.99
N VAL A 43 6.89 6.65 11.91
CA VAL A 43 7.36 5.67 12.88
C VAL A 43 8.48 4.87 12.24
N ILE A 44 9.71 5.18 12.63
CA ILE A 44 10.91 4.45 12.18
C ILE A 44 11.13 3.27 13.12
N PHE A 45 11.11 2.06 12.58
CA PHE A 45 11.38 0.84 13.32
C PHE A 45 12.89 0.56 13.39
N ARG A 46 13.37 0.10 14.54
CA ARG A 46 14.75 -0.33 14.76
C ARG A 46 14.81 -1.84 14.99
N ASN A 47 15.90 -2.47 14.60
CA ASN A 47 16.12 -3.89 14.86
C ASN A 47 15.95 -4.22 16.35
N GLY A 48 15.30 -5.35 16.61
CA GLY A 48 15.00 -5.81 17.98
C GLY A 48 13.77 -5.15 18.64
N GLN A 49 13.22 -4.07 18.06
CA GLN A 49 11.97 -3.48 18.56
C GLN A 49 10.80 -4.46 18.39
N LEU A 50 9.92 -4.48 19.40
CA LEU A 50 8.69 -5.23 19.35
C LEU A 50 7.61 -4.42 18.62
N VAL A 51 7.01 -5.04 17.61
CA VAL A 51 5.94 -4.48 16.79
C VAL A 51 4.80 -5.48 16.67
N GLN A 52 3.58 -4.99 16.52
CA GLN A 52 2.43 -5.83 16.20
C GLN A 52 1.94 -5.48 14.79
N ILE A 53 1.73 -6.50 13.99
CA ILE A 53 1.21 -6.35 12.62
C ILE A 53 -0.31 -6.27 12.70
N TYR A 54 -0.87 -5.23 12.07
CA TYR A 54 -2.30 -5.05 11.93
C TYR A 54 -2.86 -5.94 10.82
N ARG A 55 -3.89 -6.74 11.17
CA ARG A 55 -4.60 -7.63 10.25
C ARG A 55 -5.68 -6.86 9.48
N SER A 56 -5.29 -6.24 8.37
CA SER A 56 -6.19 -5.42 7.53
C SER A 56 -7.19 -6.24 6.71
N ASP A 57 -6.88 -7.51 6.44
CA ASP A 57 -7.75 -8.54 5.83
C ASP A 57 -9.09 -8.69 6.57
N LEU A 58 -9.04 -8.64 7.91
CA LEU A 58 -10.23 -8.77 8.76
C LEU A 58 -11.18 -7.57 8.68
N ASN A 59 -10.76 -6.43 8.13
CA ASN A 59 -11.63 -5.24 8.06
C ASN A 59 -12.70 -5.35 6.98
N TYR A 60 -12.39 -6.01 5.86
CA TYR A 60 -13.25 -6.07 4.67
C TYR A 60 -14.13 -7.32 4.64
N THR A 61 -13.88 -8.26 5.54
CA THR A 61 -14.64 -9.49 5.62
C THR A 61 -15.81 -9.30 6.58
N PHE A 62 -17.05 -9.29 6.08
CA PHE A 62 -18.29 -9.26 6.89
C PHE A 62 -18.57 -10.59 7.62
N LYS A 63 -17.52 -11.33 8.01
CA LYS A 63 -17.64 -12.57 8.76
C LYS A 63 -17.61 -12.30 10.26
N THR A 64 -18.27 -13.17 11.02
CA THR A 64 -18.29 -13.17 12.49
C THR A 64 -16.88 -13.13 13.10
N GLU A 65 -15.90 -13.71 12.39
CA GLU A 65 -14.48 -13.66 12.69
C GLU A 65 -13.95 -12.26 12.99
N ARG A 66 -14.49 -11.20 12.36
CA ARG A 66 -14.08 -9.80 12.63
C ARG A 66 -14.34 -9.36 14.07
N LYS A 67 -15.35 -9.93 14.73
CA LYS A 67 -15.69 -9.61 16.14
C LYS A 67 -14.94 -10.46 17.15
N LEU A 68 -14.52 -11.66 16.75
CA LEU A 68 -13.93 -12.66 17.65
C LEU A 68 -12.40 -12.71 17.57
N LEU A 69 -11.82 -12.37 16.43
CA LEU A 69 -10.37 -12.45 16.24
C LEU A 69 -9.68 -11.12 16.62
N PRO A 70 -8.50 -11.20 17.28
CA PRO A 70 -7.70 -10.01 17.56
C PRO A 70 -7.23 -9.38 16.24
N LYS A 71 -7.35 -8.05 16.17
CA LYS A 71 -6.89 -7.27 15.00
C LYS A 71 -5.39 -7.09 14.92
N TRP A 72 -4.71 -7.24 16.06
CA TRP A 72 -3.26 -7.17 16.16
C TRP A 72 -2.72 -8.58 16.33
N SER A 73 -1.62 -8.87 15.64
CA SER A 73 -0.87 -10.13 15.86
C SER A 73 -0.15 -10.13 17.21
N GLU A 74 0.38 -11.30 17.57
CA GLU A 74 1.37 -11.42 18.64
C GLU A 74 2.57 -10.48 18.41
N PRO A 75 3.23 -9.98 19.46
CA PRO A 75 4.41 -9.14 19.32
C PRO A 75 5.52 -9.84 18.53
N LYS A 76 6.01 -9.19 17.48
CA LYS A 76 7.11 -9.65 16.63
C LYS A 76 8.30 -8.72 16.76
N ARG A 77 9.50 -9.26 16.55
CA ARG A 77 10.73 -8.44 16.51
C ARG A 77 11.07 -8.06 15.08
N VAL A 78 11.49 -6.82 14.91
CA VAL A 78 12.04 -6.33 13.64
C VAL A 78 13.44 -6.93 13.46
N VAL A 79 13.65 -7.56 12.31
CA VAL A 79 14.91 -8.18 11.89
C VAL A 79 15.40 -7.52 10.60
N GLU A 80 16.71 -7.56 10.34
CA GLU A 80 17.26 -7.14 9.06
C GLU A 80 16.77 -8.06 7.93
N ARG A 81 16.63 -7.49 6.74
CA ARG A 81 16.09 -8.16 5.56
C ARG A 81 17.20 -8.70 4.67
#